data_AF-A0A397ITF1-F1
#
_entry.id   AF-A0A397ITF1-F1
#
_cell.length_a   1.000
_cell.length_b   1.000
_cell.length_c   1.000
_cell.angle_alpha   90.00
_cell.angle_beta   90.00
_cell.angle_gamma   90.00
#
_symmetry.space_group_name_H-M   'P 1'
#
loop_
_entity.id
_entity.type
_entity.pdbx_description
1 polymer ?
#
loop_
_entity_poly.entity_id
_entity_poly.type
_entity_poly.pdbx_seq_one_letter_code
_entity_poly.pdbx_strand_id
1 'polypeptide(L)'
;MTTKFFDRLSNDLTQLLEDPIDYNVSIEVGKAPNNQIFKTHSYILQSRSPYFKKKFNETPFNDNHVKLLKLPNISVKIFNVIIKYIYGGIISLEKLENSFIFDLLIYSEELELDELVKHLQTFLVNNNASWLRLNFAQVYQTSYQIKNFKIIQDFCNDIIAKHPNTIFESEKFLSLPEDTLISIIIRDDLRLEEGKVWEHVIQWGKAKNPTLPTNLTEWTSDNFLTLKETLKKCLTHIRYFSISGDDVVEKIFPYEQLLEHQLFLDINSKFISPNKQISSKVLRPRITVSSDIITNEHALEISSWIDRKETLYPYEFKLLVKGSRDGFDIKTIYNICDKVSNTVLILKVKDTGEILGGYNPLEWDKNSKGQWKKTQDCFAFSLKTANLENSILSRVESFDHAMYYDQRNSQFQFGHALVLNVNIKTYKECFSLHNLYECIYSKPIRSDEFLSKAYNPPTNQFSVEEYEVFKVSPKK
;
A
#
# COMPACT_ATOMS: atom_id res chain seq x y z
N MET A 1 -16.77 -43.68 -11.82
CA MET A 1 -16.41 -42.61 -12.78
C MET A 1 -17.64 -41.73 -12.93
N THR A 2 -17.54 -40.43 -12.64
CA THR A 2 -18.69 -39.53 -12.65
C THR A 2 -18.66 -38.69 -13.92
N THR A 3 -19.61 -38.93 -14.83
CA THR A 3 -19.80 -38.12 -16.04
C THR A 3 -20.78 -36.99 -15.74
N LYS A 4 -20.44 -35.77 -16.13
CA LYS A 4 -21.26 -34.56 -15.89
C LYS A 4 -21.92 -34.12 -17.20
N PHE A 5 -23.22 -33.85 -17.17
CA PHE A 5 -24.03 -33.42 -18.33
C PHE A 5 -24.60 -32.01 -18.13
N PHE A 6 -23.77 -31.08 -17.66
CA PHE A 6 -24.24 -29.75 -17.26
C PHE A 6 -24.60 -28.84 -18.42
N ASP A 7 -23.94 -28.98 -19.58
CA ASP A 7 -24.20 -28.12 -20.74
C ASP A 7 -25.62 -28.28 -21.27
N ARG A 8 -26.11 -29.54 -21.38
CA ARG A 8 -27.49 -29.80 -21.79
C ARG A 8 -28.48 -29.29 -20.75
N LEU A 9 -28.26 -29.57 -19.47
CA LEU A 9 -29.11 -29.08 -18.39
C LEU A 9 -29.20 -27.53 -18.38
N SER A 10 -28.07 -26.85 -18.56
CA SER A 10 -27.98 -25.40 -18.67
C SER A 10 -28.80 -24.86 -19.85
N ASN A 11 -28.67 -25.49 -21.02
CA ASN A 11 -29.43 -25.11 -22.20
C ASN A 11 -30.94 -25.36 -22.01
N ASP A 12 -31.31 -26.51 -21.45
CA ASP A 12 -32.71 -26.88 -21.18
C ASP A 12 -33.36 -25.86 -20.21
N LEU A 13 -32.66 -25.42 -19.16
CA LEU A 13 -33.15 -24.35 -18.29
C LEU A 13 -33.22 -23.00 -19.02
N THR A 14 -32.19 -22.64 -19.78
CA THR A 14 -32.16 -21.36 -20.50
C THR A 14 -33.30 -21.23 -21.51
N GLN A 15 -33.74 -22.32 -22.13
CA GLN A 15 -34.91 -22.32 -23.03
C GLN A 15 -36.21 -21.87 -22.35
N LEU A 16 -36.35 -22.09 -21.04
CA LEU A 16 -37.50 -21.60 -20.26
C LEU A 16 -37.58 -20.07 -20.17
N LEU A 17 -36.53 -19.34 -20.56
CA LEU A 17 -36.60 -17.88 -20.70
C LEU A 17 -37.28 -17.44 -22.00
N GLU A 18 -37.15 -18.23 -23.07
CA GLU A 18 -37.74 -17.95 -24.38
C GLU A 18 -39.20 -18.43 -24.44
N ASP A 19 -39.48 -19.60 -23.86
CA ASP A 19 -40.84 -20.14 -23.68
C ASP A 19 -41.12 -20.40 -22.18
N PRO A 20 -41.63 -19.39 -21.45
CA PRO A 20 -41.76 -19.42 -19.99
C PRO A 20 -43.02 -20.20 -19.56
N ILE A 21 -43.09 -21.48 -19.91
CA ILE A 21 -44.13 -22.39 -19.43
C ILE A 21 -44.10 -22.47 -17.90
N ASP A 22 -45.28 -22.50 -17.25
CA ASP A 22 -45.41 -22.56 -15.79
C ASP A 22 -44.66 -21.45 -15.01
N TYR A 23 -44.43 -20.29 -15.63
CA TYR A 23 -43.87 -19.14 -14.93
C TYR A 23 -44.74 -18.73 -13.74
N ASN A 24 -44.10 -18.41 -12.62
CA ASN A 24 -44.79 -17.98 -11.40
C ASN A 24 -44.26 -16.65 -10.85
N VAL A 25 -43.40 -15.96 -11.62
CA VAL A 25 -42.87 -14.63 -11.31
C VAL A 25 -42.90 -13.75 -12.57
N SER A 26 -43.33 -12.50 -12.41
CA SER A 26 -43.13 -11.44 -13.39
C SER A 26 -42.28 -10.33 -12.79
N ILE A 27 -41.16 -10.01 -13.44
CA ILE A 27 -40.23 -8.96 -13.00
C ILE A 27 -40.29 -7.81 -14.02
N GLU A 28 -40.74 -6.64 -13.57
CA GLU A 28 -40.70 -5.41 -14.35
C GLU A 28 -39.33 -4.74 -14.16
N VAL A 29 -38.55 -4.61 -15.22
CA VAL A 29 -37.16 -4.12 -15.20
C VAL A 29 -37.04 -2.81 -15.95
N GLY A 30 -36.28 -1.87 -15.40
CA GLY A 30 -36.05 -0.55 -15.98
C GLY A 30 -37.17 0.45 -15.68
N LYS A 31 -37.00 1.69 -16.16
CA LYS A 31 -37.97 2.78 -15.99
C LYS A 31 -38.76 2.98 -17.28
N ALA A 32 -40.04 3.33 -17.14
CA ALA A 32 -40.87 3.72 -18.27
C ALA A 32 -40.21 4.90 -19.04
N PRO A 33 -40.32 4.94 -20.39
CA PRO A 33 -41.05 4.03 -21.26
C PRO A 33 -40.27 2.78 -21.72
N ASN A 34 -39.01 2.62 -21.27
CA ASN A 34 -38.11 1.56 -21.73
C ASN A 34 -38.10 0.33 -20.80
N ASN A 35 -39.12 0.18 -19.96
CA ASN A 35 -39.25 -0.95 -19.06
C ASN A 35 -39.70 -2.21 -19.82
N GLN A 36 -39.25 -3.37 -19.36
CA GLN A 36 -39.64 -4.66 -19.91
C GLN A 36 -40.05 -5.63 -18.80
N ILE A 37 -41.07 -6.46 -19.07
CA ILE A 37 -41.52 -7.50 -18.16
C ILE A 37 -40.85 -8.83 -18.53
N PHE A 38 -40.22 -9.47 -17.56
CA PHE A 38 -39.62 -10.80 -17.66
C PHE A 38 -40.48 -11.82 -16.91
N LYS A 39 -40.98 -12.83 -17.62
CA LYS A 39 -41.68 -13.98 -17.03
C LYS A 39 -40.65 -15.03 -16.64
N THR A 40 -40.62 -15.44 -15.38
CA THR A 40 -39.54 -16.27 -14.81
C THR A 40 -40.05 -17.25 -13.73
N HIS A 41 -39.16 -18.13 -13.29
CA HIS A 41 -39.41 -19.22 -12.34
C HIS A 41 -38.74 -18.91 -11.00
N SER A 42 -39.54 -18.74 -9.95
CA SER A 42 -39.05 -18.38 -8.63
C SER A 42 -37.95 -19.32 -8.12
N TYR A 43 -38.12 -20.64 -8.20
CA TYR A 43 -37.13 -21.58 -7.65
C TYR A 43 -35.74 -21.48 -8.30
N ILE A 44 -35.67 -21.21 -9.61
CA ILE A 44 -34.39 -21.02 -10.31
C ILE A 44 -33.68 -19.78 -9.73
N LEU A 45 -34.37 -18.63 -9.67
CA LEU A 45 -33.80 -17.40 -9.14
C LEU A 45 -33.40 -17.53 -7.66
N GLN A 46 -34.26 -18.12 -6.82
CA GLN A 46 -33.99 -18.31 -5.39
C GLN A 46 -32.81 -19.25 -5.12
N SER A 47 -32.54 -20.20 -6.02
CA SER A 47 -31.43 -21.14 -5.88
C SER A 47 -30.07 -20.50 -6.18
N ARG A 48 -30.05 -19.44 -6.99
CA ARG A 48 -28.83 -18.78 -7.48
C ARG A 48 -28.56 -17.42 -6.82
N SER A 49 -29.55 -16.83 -6.16
CA SER A 49 -29.47 -15.49 -5.58
C SER A 49 -30.20 -15.43 -4.23
N PRO A 50 -29.50 -15.17 -3.12
CA PRO A 50 -30.13 -14.98 -1.83
C PRO A 50 -31.03 -13.72 -1.81
N TYR A 51 -30.71 -12.68 -2.59
CA TYR A 51 -31.60 -11.54 -2.82
C TYR A 51 -32.98 -11.99 -3.31
N PHE A 52 -33.04 -12.79 -4.38
CA PHE A 52 -34.32 -13.28 -4.92
C PHE A 52 -35.00 -14.25 -3.95
N LYS A 53 -34.26 -15.09 -3.24
CA LYS A 53 -34.78 -15.94 -2.16
C LYS A 53 -35.52 -15.14 -1.11
N LYS A 54 -34.89 -14.09 -0.58
CA LYS A 54 -35.50 -13.21 0.41
C LYS A 54 -36.71 -12.49 -0.17
N LYS A 55 -36.55 -11.82 -1.33
CA LYS A 55 -37.62 -11.02 -1.94
C LYS A 55 -38.86 -11.84 -2.27
N PHE A 56 -38.69 -13.03 -2.83
CA PHE A 56 -39.85 -13.86 -3.17
C PHE A 56 -40.52 -14.48 -1.95
N ASN A 57 -39.80 -14.74 -0.85
CA ASN A 57 -40.46 -15.18 0.39
C ASN A 57 -41.35 -14.09 1.00
N GLU A 58 -40.98 -12.82 0.82
CA GLU A 58 -41.75 -11.65 1.29
C GLU A 58 -42.88 -11.24 0.32
N THR A 59 -42.84 -11.70 -0.94
CA THR A 59 -43.81 -11.29 -1.97
C THR A 59 -44.96 -12.30 -2.06
N PRO A 60 -46.21 -11.91 -1.77
CA PRO A 60 -47.37 -12.78 -1.92
C PRO A 60 -47.69 -13.01 -3.41
N PHE A 61 -48.44 -14.07 -3.68
CA PHE A 61 -49.01 -14.31 -5.00
C PHE A 61 -50.19 -13.38 -5.27
N ASN A 62 -50.36 -12.97 -6.52
CA ASN A 62 -51.59 -12.31 -6.99
C ASN A 62 -52.67 -13.33 -7.34
N ASP A 63 -53.84 -12.86 -7.80
CA ASP A 63 -54.98 -13.71 -8.19
C ASP A 63 -54.63 -14.74 -9.27
N ASN A 64 -53.68 -14.41 -10.15
CA ASN A 64 -53.18 -15.31 -11.19
C ASN A 64 -52.08 -16.26 -10.69
N HIS A 65 -51.84 -16.35 -9.38
CA HIS A 65 -50.78 -17.14 -8.77
C HIS A 65 -49.36 -16.76 -9.25
N VAL A 66 -49.13 -15.48 -9.54
CA VAL A 66 -47.84 -14.92 -9.97
C VAL A 66 -47.32 -13.90 -8.95
N LYS A 67 -46.02 -13.96 -8.62
CA LYS A 67 -45.34 -12.93 -7.82
C LYS A 67 -44.87 -11.78 -8.70
N LEU A 68 -45.12 -10.54 -8.28
CA LEU A 68 -44.73 -9.34 -9.02
C LEU A 68 -43.56 -8.63 -8.33
N LEU A 69 -42.48 -8.40 -9.07
CA LEU A 69 -41.30 -7.68 -8.59
C LEU A 69 -40.96 -6.54 -9.55
N LYS A 70 -40.44 -5.43 -9.03
CA LYS A 70 -39.97 -4.30 -9.84
C LYS A 70 -38.50 -4.03 -9.54
N LEU A 71 -37.70 -3.88 -10.60
CA LEU A 71 -36.27 -3.54 -10.56
C LEU A 71 -36.02 -2.30 -11.44
N PRO A 72 -36.49 -1.11 -11.02
CA PRO A 72 -36.44 0.08 -11.86
C PRO A 72 -35.02 0.64 -12.06
N ASN A 73 -34.07 0.26 -11.19
CA ASN A 73 -32.70 0.76 -11.24
C ASN A 73 -31.80 -0.05 -12.18
N ILE A 74 -32.20 -1.26 -12.58
CA ILE A 74 -31.43 -2.11 -13.48
C ILE A 74 -31.89 -1.88 -14.91
N SER A 75 -30.97 -1.67 -15.83
CA SER A 75 -31.33 -1.57 -17.25
C SER A 75 -31.75 -2.94 -17.81
N VAL A 76 -32.70 -2.93 -18.76
CA VAL A 76 -33.17 -4.16 -19.44
C VAL A 76 -32.02 -4.96 -20.03
N LYS A 77 -31.02 -4.29 -20.62
CA LYS A 77 -29.84 -4.95 -21.20
C LYS A 77 -28.99 -5.66 -20.15
N ILE A 78 -28.74 -5.02 -19.00
CA ILE A 78 -27.97 -5.63 -17.90
C ILE A 78 -28.73 -6.82 -17.34
N PHE A 79 -30.02 -6.65 -17.05
CA PHE A 79 -30.83 -7.73 -16.50
C PHE A 79 -30.92 -8.93 -17.45
N ASN A 80 -30.97 -8.70 -18.77
CA ASN A 80 -30.94 -9.78 -19.76
C ASN A 80 -29.65 -10.61 -19.69
N VAL A 81 -28.49 -9.99 -19.41
CA VAL A 81 -27.24 -10.73 -19.19
C VAL A 81 -27.30 -11.50 -17.87
N ILE A 82 -27.78 -10.86 -16.80
CA ILE A 82 -27.89 -11.48 -15.46
C ILE A 82 -28.84 -12.68 -15.47
N ILE A 83 -30.01 -12.56 -16.10
CA ILE A 83 -31.01 -13.63 -16.09
C ILE A 83 -30.54 -14.84 -16.89
N LYS A 84 -29.83 -14.62 -18.02
CA LYS A 84 -29.18 -15.70 -18.77
C LYS A 84 -28.08 -16.39 -17.97
N TYR A 85 -27.29 -15.62 -17.20
CA TYR A 85 -26.34 -16.20 -16.25
C TYR A 85 -27.03 -17.02 -15.15
N ILE A 86 -28.14 -16.54 -14.59
CA ILE A 86 -28.88 -17.26 -13.54
C ILE A 86 -29.41 -18.60 -14.05
N TYR A 87 -29.94 -18.65 -15.28
CA TYR A 87 -30.52 -19.87 -15.85
C TYR A 87 -29.48 -20.82 -16.43
N GLY A 88 -28.53 -20.28 -17.18
CA GLY A 88 -27.55 -21.07 -17.93
C GLY A 88 -26.17 -21.18 -17.28
N GLY A 89 -25.83 -20.32 -16.33
CA GLY A 89 -24.46 -20.26 -15.79
C GLY A 89 -23.41 -19.77 -16.81
N ILE A 90 -23.85 -19.17 -17.92
CA ILE A 90 -22.98 -18.72 -19.02
C ILE A 90 -23.03 -17.19 -19.11
N ILE A 91 -21.86 -16.59 -19.35
CA ILE A 91 -21.71 -15.16 -19.60
C ILE A 91 -20.71 -14.92 -20.73
N SER A 92 -20.99 -13.93 -21.59
CA SER A 92 -20.11 -13.54 -22.69
C SER A 92 -19.75 -12.06 -22.56
N LEU A 93 -18.49 -11.77 -22.25
CA LEU A 93 -18.00 -10.41 -21.95
C LEU A 93 -17.26 -9.73 -23.11
N GLU A 94 -16.70 -10.50 -24.06
CA GLU A 94 -15.74 -10.01 -25.06
C GLU A 94 -16.24 -8.86 -25.95
N LYS A 95 -17.56 -8.79 -26.18
CA LYS A 95 -18.20 -7.79 -27.06
C LYS A 95 -18.86 -6.65 -26.28
N LEU A 96 -18.76 -6.65 -24.96
CA LEU A 96 -19.39 -5.65 -24.10
C LEU A 96 -18.43 -4.49 -23.84
N GLU A 97 -18.99 -3.28 -23.74
CA GLU A 97 -18.21 -2.11 -23.33
C GLU A 97 -17.77 -2.24 -21.87
N ASN A 98 -16.57 -1.75 -21.54
CA ASN A 98 -16.04 -1.85 -20.18
C ASN A 98 -16.93 -1.15 -19.12
N SER A 99 -17.56 -0.03 -19.48
CA SER A 99 -18.56 0.64 -18.65
C SER A 99 -19.76 -0.26 -18.37
N PHE A 100 -20.26 -0.97 -19.39
CA PHE A 100 -21.35 -1.94 -19.25
C PHE A 100 -20.95 -3.10 -18.35
N ILE A 101 -19.72 -3.62 -18.46
CA ILE A 101 -19.20 -4.69 -17.60
C ILE A 101 -19.09 -4.21 -16.15
N PHE A 102 -18.67 -2.96 -15.94
CA PHE A 102 -18.60 -2.36 -14.61
C PHE A 102 -20.00 -2.17 -13.99
N ASP A 103 -20.97 -1.69 -14.76
CA ASP A 103 -22.37 -1.62 -14.30
C ASP A 103 -22.92 -3.03 -13.99
N LEU A 104 -22.63 -4.01 -14.85
CA LEU A 104 -23.01 -5.40 -14.63
C LEU A 104 -22.45 -5.94 -13.31
N LEU A 105 -21.20 -5.59 -12.96
CA LEU A 105 -20.60 -5.94 -11.67
C LEU A 105 -21.38 -5.31 -10.50
N ILE A 106 -21.73 -4.02 -10.59
CA ILE A 106 -22.53 -3.31 -9.57
C ILE A 106 -23.86 -4.02 -9.32
N TYR A 107 -24.62 -4.30 -10.38
CA TYR A 107 -25.93 -4.94 -10.23
C TYR A 107 -25.85 -6.44 -9.88
N SER A 108 -24.75 -7.10 -10.22
CA SER A 108 -24.50 -8.48 -9.76
C SER A 108 -24.33 -8.54 -8.24
N GLU A 109 -23.71 -7.53 -7.64
CA GLU A 109 -23.61 -7.40 -6.19
C GLU A 109 -24.94 -7.03 -5.55
N GLU A 110 -25.71 -6.11 -6.15
CA GLU A 110 -27.07 -5.78 -5.67
C GLU A 110 -27.99 -7.01 -5.61
N LEU A 111 -27.81 -7.94 -6.56
CA LEU A 111 -28.54 -9.20 -6.63
C LEU A 111 -27.86 -10.37 -5.91
N GLU A 112 -26.80 -10.10 -5.15
CA GLU A 112 -26.06 -11.08 -4.32
C GLU A 112 -25.56 -12.30 -5.13
N LEU A 113 -24.95 -12.05 -6.29
CA LEU A 113 -24.39 -13.06 -7.21
C LEU A 113 -22.87 -13.23 -7.05
N ASP A 114 -22.42 -13.65 -5.87
CA ASP A 114 -21.00 -13.66 -5.46
C ASP A 114 -20.03 -14.30 -6.48
N GLU A 115 -20.41 -15.42 -7.08
CA GLU A 115 -19.62 -16.12 -8.10
C GLU A 115 -19.35 -15.22 -9.32
N LEU A 116 -20.40 -14.54 -9.79
CA LEU A 116 -20.33 -13.63 -10.93
C LEU A 116 -19.56 -12.35 -10.56
N VAL A 117 -19.80 -11.80 -9.37
CA VAL A 117 -19.09 -10.63 -8.84
C VAL A 117 -17.59 -10.88 -8.82
N LYS A 118 -17.14 -12.03 -8.30
CA LYS A 118 -15.72 -12.41 -8.28
C LYS A 118 -15.14 -12.55 -9.68
N HIS A 119 -15.88 -13.17 -10.60
CA HIS A 119 -15.45 -13.35 -11.98
C HIS A 119 -15.27 -12.00 -12.69
N LEU A 120 -16.25 -11.10 -12.59
CA LEU A 120 -16.25 -9.79 -13.25
C LEU A 120 -15.13 -8.89 -12.71
N GLN A 121 -14.88 -8.87 -11.40
CA GLN A 121 -13.74 -8.13 -10.83
C GLN A 121 -12.41 -8.61 -11.39
N THR A 122 -12.20 -9.93 -11.43
CA THR A 122 -10.98 -10.54 -11.96
C THR A 122 -10.80 -10.22 -13.45
N PHE A 123 -11.89 -10.30 -14.22
CA PHE A 123 -11.88 -9.98 -15.65
C PHE A 123 -11.48 -8.52 -15.90
N LEU A 124 -12.08 -7.57 -15.19
CA LEU A 124 -11.80 -6.14 -15.33
C LEU A 124 -10.35 -5.80 -14.98
N VAL A 125 -9.81 -6.37 -13.89
CA VAL A 125 -8.42 -6.12 -13.48
C VAL A 125 -7.43 -6.73 -14.47
N ASN A 126 -7.67 -7.95 -14.96
CA ASN A 126 -6.72 -8.64 -15.84
C ASN A 126 -6.76 -8.14 -17.29
N ASN A 127 -7.94 -7.78 -17.80
CA ASN A 127 -8.13 -7.49 -19.23
C ASN A 127 -8.44 -6.00 -19.50
N ASN A 128 -8.94 -5.25 -18.51
CA ASN A 128 -9.41 -3.88 -18.70
C ASN A 128 -8.78 -2.87 -17.73
N ALA A 129 -7.59 -3.17 -17.20
CA ALA A 129 -6.86 -2.31 -16.27
C ALA A 129 -6.69 -0.86 -16.79
N SER A 130 -6.47 -0.67 -18.09
CA SER A 130 -6.35 0.66 -18.68
C SER A 130 -7.63 1.49 -18.53
N TRP A 131 -8.79 0.88 -18.73
CA TRP A 131 -10.07 1.55 -18.53
C TRP A 131 -10.32 1.86 -17.05
N LEU A 132 -9.97 0.95 -16.14
CA LEU A 132 -10.04 1.20 -14.70
C LEU A 132 -9.17 2.40 -14.29
N ARG A 133 -7.97 2.53 -14.85
CA ARG A 133 -7.07 3.68 -14.61
C ARG A 133 -7.63 4.99 -15.16
N LEU A 134 -8.23 4.98 -16.35
CA LEU A 134 -8.85 6.18 -16.93
C LEU A 134 -10.07 6.64 -16.13
N ASN A 135 -10.78 5.71 -15.49
CA ASN A 135 -12.00 5.99 -14.70
C ASN A 135 -11.74 5.90 -13.19
N PHE A 136 -10.49 6.09 -12.77
CA PHE A 136 -9.99 5.72 -11.44
C PHE A 136 -10.86 6.23 -10.29
N ALA A 137 -11.17 7.53 -10.27
CA ALA A 137 -11.89 8.13 -9.15
C ALA A 137 -13.31 7.57 -9.00
N GLN A 138 -14.01 7.32 -10.11
CA GLN A 138 -15.32 6.67 -10.09
C GLN A 138 -15.22 5.23 -9.62
N VAL A 139 -14.29 4.47 -10.19
CA VAL A 139 -14.06 3.06 -9.83
C VAL A 139 -13.74 2.94 -8.35
N TYR A 140 -12.83 3.77 -7.83
CA TYR A 140 -12.44 3.76 -6.42
C TYR A 140 -13.61 4.10 -5.50
N GLN A 141 -14.33 5.19 -5.80
CA GLN A 141 -15.51 5.59 -5.03
C GLN A 141 -16.56 4.48 -4.99
N THR A 142 -16.93 3.92 -6.14
CA THR A 142 -17.89 2.81 -6.22
C THR A 142 -17.40 1.59 -5.45
N SER A 143 -16.12 1.24 -5.59
CA SER A 143 -15.53 0.08 -4.90
C SER A 143 -15.59 0.22 -3.38
N TYR A 144 -15.52 1.44 -2.84
CA TYR A 144 -15.57 1.66 -1.40
C TYR A 144 -17.01 1.73 -0.87
N GLN A 145 -17.95 2.22 -1.67
CA GLN A 145 -19.37 2.32 -1.31
C GLN A 145 -20.08 0.96 -1.35
N ILE A 146 -19.70 0.11 -2.30
CA ILE A 146 -20.29 -1.20 -2.51
C ILE A 146 -19.45 -2.25 -1.79
N LYS A 147 -20.10 -3.08 -0.97
CA LYS A 147 -19.42 -4.17 -0.25
C LYS A 147 -18.89 -5.20 -1.28
N ASN A 148 -17.89 -5.98 -0.87
CA ASN A 148 -17.37 -7.13 -1.65
C ASN A 148 -16.55 -6.83 -2.93
N PHE A 149 -16.14 -5.59 -3.20
CA PHE A 149 -15.27 -5.25 -4.35
C PHE A 149 -13.77 -5.37 -4.05
N LYS A 150 -13.37 -6.39 -3.28
CA LYS A 150 -12.01 -6.50 -2.73
C LYS A 150 -10.90 -6.51 -3.79
N ILE A 151 -11.10 -7.19 -4.92
CA ILE A 151 -10.09 -7.30 -5.99
C ILE A 151 -9.86 -5.94 -6.67
N ILE A 152 -10.94 -5.20 -6.95
CA ILE A 152 -10.85 -3.85 -7.51
C ILE A 152 -10.28 -2.87 -6.49
N GLN A 153 -10.71 -2.96 -5.22
CA GLN A 153 -10.15 -2.14 -4.14
C GLN A 153 -8.64 -2.33 -4.03
N ASP A 154 -8.15 -3.58 -4.03
CA ASP A 154 -6.72 -3.88 -3.95
C ASP A 154 -5.95 -3.33 -5.16
N PHE A 155 -6.50 -3.49 -6.37
CA PHE A 155 -5.94 -2.88 -7.58
C PHE A 155 -5.84 -1.34 -7.46
N CYS A 156 -6.89 -0.67 -6.98
CA CYS A 156 -6.89 0.78 -6.82
C CYS A 156 -5.94 1.23 -5.70
N ASN A 157 -5.91 0.50 -4.60
CA ASN A 157 -5.05 0.73 -3.44
C ASN A 157 -3.57 0.71 -3.82
N ASP A 158 -3.15 -0.26 -4.65
CA ASP A 158 -1.79 -0.35 -5.17
C ASP A 158 -1.40 0.86 -6.02
N ILE A 159 -2.35 1.40 -6.79
CA ILE A 159 -2.16 2.60 -7.60
C ILE A 159 -2.02 3.82 -6.70
N ILE A 160 -2.92 4.01 -5.71
CA ILE A 160 -2.87 5.15 -4.78
C ILE A 160 -1.56 5.15 -3.98
N ALA A 161 -1.09 4.00 -3.53
CA ALA A 161 0.18 3.89 -2.81
C ALA A 161 1.36 4.41 -3.65
N LYS A 162 1.40 4.07 -4.94
CA LYS A 162 2.51 4.41 -5.85
C LYS A 162 2.37 5.78 -6.53
N HIS A 163 1.13 6.18 -6.82
CA HIS A 163 0.75 7.35 -7.61
C HIS A 163 -0.45 8.06 -6.96
N PRO A 164 -0.28 8.63 -5.75
CA PRO A 164 -1.39 9.25 -5.00
C PRO A 164 -2.10 10.37 -5.79
N ASN A 165 -1.36 11.09 -6.63
CA ASN A 165 -1.91 12.17 -7.45
C ASN A 165 -3.04 11.71 -8.39
N THR A 166 -3.09 10.41 -8.76
CA THR A 166 -4.19 9.86 -9.57
C THR A 166 -5.58 10.09 -8.95
N ILE A 167 -5.68 10.14 -7.61
CA ILE A 167 -6.93 10.48 -6.93
C ILE A 167 -6.97 11.93 -6.47
N PHE A 168 -5.87 12.46 -5.91
CA PHE A 168 -5.84 13.79 -5.31
C PHE A 168 -5.98 14.93 -6.33
N GLU A 169 -5.46 14.75 -7.54
CA GLU A 169 -5.57 15.73 -8.64
C GLU A 169 -6.79 15.45 -9.54
N SER A 170 -7.63 14.48 -9.19
CA SER A 170 -8.85 14.18 -9.96
C SER A 170 -9.91 15.25 -9.77
N GLU A 171 -10.63 15.59 -10.84
CA GLU A 171 -11.83 16.45 -10.77
C GLU A 171 -12.89 15.93 -9.79
N LYS A 172 -12.93 14.61 -9.56
CA LYS A 172 -13.87 13.96 -8.62
C LYS A 172 -13.36 13.93 -7.17
N PHE A 173 -12.14 14.40 -6.89
CA PHE A 173 -11.58 14.37 -5.54
C PHE A 173 -12.47 15.11 -4.53
N LEU A 174 -12.87 16.34 -4.85
CA LEU A 174 -13.68 17.19 -3.98
C LEU A 174 -15.10 16.65 -3.77
N SER A 175 -15.57 15.75 -4.65
CA SER A 175 -16.89 15.12 -4.51
C SER A 175 -16.86 13.81 -3.72
N LEU A 176 -15.67 13.29 -3.36
CA LEU A 176 -15.56 12.04 -2.60
C LEU A 176 -16.36 12.10 -1.29
N PRO A 177 -17.01 10.98 -0.89
CA PRO A 177 -17.53 10.80 0.47
C PRO A 177 -16.42 10.88 1.52
N GLU A 178 -16.76 11.34 2.73
CA GLU A 178 -15.81 11.48 3.85
C GLU A 178 -15.08 10.15 4.14
N ASP A 179 -15.81 9.04 4.23
CA ASP A 179 -15.23 7.73 4.54
C ASP A 179 -14.24 7.26 3.45
N THR A 180 -14.49 7.63 2.18
CA THR A 180 -13.57 7.35 1.07
C THR A 180 -12.30 8.18 1.19
N LEU A 181 -12.40 9.46 1.55
CA LEU A 181 -11.20 10.29 1.82
C LEU A 181 -10.40 9.73 3.00
N ILE A 182 -11.07 9.36 4.10
CA ILE A 182 -10.46 8.76 5.28
C ILE A 182 -9.68 7.49 4.90
N SER A 183 -10.27 6.63 4.06
CA SER A 183 -9.62 5.40 3.59
C SER A 183 -8.30 5.63 2.86
N ILE A 184 -8.12 6.80 2.24
CA ILE A 184 -6.90 7.19 1.54
C ILE A 184 -5.88 7.74 2.54
N ILE A 185 -6.29 8.70 3.39
CA ILE A 185 -5.37 9.38 4.31
C ILE A 185 -4.95 8.51 5.50
N ILE A 186 -5.68 7.46 5.86
CA ILE A 186 -5.24 6.55 6.93
C ILE A 186 -4.01 5.73 6.53
N ARG A 187 -3.82 5.48 5.22
CA ARG A 187 -2.77 4.61 4.69
C ARG A 187 -1.36 5.05 5.08
N ASP A 188 -0.57 4.09 5.55
CA ASP A 188 0.85 4.27 5.89
C ASP A 188 1.78 4.22 4.67
N ASP A 189 1.34 3.56 3.58
CA ASP A 189 2.09 3.40 2.33
C ASP A 189 1.80 4.50 1.29
N LEU A 190 1.00 5.50 1.65
CA LEU A 190 0.68 6.64 0.80
C LEU A 190 1.95 7.49 0.57
N ARG A 191 2.47 7.49 -0.66
CA ARG A 191 3.69 8.23 -1.04
C ARG A 191 3.42 9.72 -1.30
N LEU A 192 2.86 10.41 -0.31
CA LEU A 192 2.56 11.84 -0.36
C LEU A 192 3.03 12.54 0.92
N GLU A 193 3.65 13.72 0.76
CA GLU A 193 4.09 14.57 1.87
C GLU A 193 2.90 14.98 2.74
N GLU A 194 3.09 15.00 4.06
CA GLU A 194 2.00 15.24 4.99
C GLU A 194 1.37 16.64 4.83
N GLY A 195 2.18 17.67 4.53
CA GLY A 195 1.65 19.01 4.28
C GLY A 195 0.79 19.08 3.02
N LYS A 196 1.06 18.24 2.00
CA LYS A 196 0.16 18.09 0.84
C LYS A 196 -1.11 17.36 1.23
N VAL A 197 -1.04 16.33 2.06
CA VAL A 197 -2.25 15.64 2.56
C VAL A 197 -3.15 16.61 3.32
N TRP A 198 -2.57 17.45 4.19
CA TRP A 198 -3.29 18.52 4.88
C TRP A 198 -3.98 19.47 3.90
N GLU A 199 -3.26 19.98 2.90
CA GLU A 199 -3.80 20.90 1.90
C GLU A 199 -5.01 20.31 1.16
N HIS A 200 -4.92 19.07 0.70
CA HIS A 200 -6.03 18.39 0.03
C HIS A 200 -7.23 18.19 0.95
N VAL A 201 -7.00 17.87 2.24
CA VAL A 201 -8.08 17.74 3.23
C VAL A 201 -8.78 19.09 3.45
N ILE A 202 -8.03 20.19 3.53
CA ILE A 202 -8.61 21.54 3.63
C ILE A 202 -9.40 21.91 2.37
N GLN A 203 -8.86 21.65 1.18
CA GLN A 203 -9.55 21.88 -0.10
C GLN A 203 -10.86 21.09 -0.17
N TRP A 204 -10.84 19.81 0.20
CA TRP A 204 -12.03 18.96 0.27
C TRP A 204 -13.06 19.54 1.26
N GLY A 205 -12.63 19.94 2.45
CA GLY A 205 -13.51 20.54 3.46
C GLY A 205 -14.15 21.84 3.00
N LYS A 206 -13.40 22.72 2.34
CA LYS A 206 -13.94 23.95 1.74
C LYS A 206 -14.95 23.66 0.64
N ALA A 207 -14.68 22.66 -0.21
CA ALA A 207 -15.62 22.26 -1.26
C ALA A 207 -16.96 21.72 -0.71
N LYS A 208 -16.97 21.13 0.50
CA LYS A 208 -18.20 20.74 1.19
C LYS A 208 -18.94 21.92 1.84
N ASN A 209 -18.29 23.08 1.97
CA ASN A 209 -18.84 24.28 2.59
C ASN A 209 -18.71 25.48 1.65
N PRO A 210 -19.50 25.52 0.55
CA PRO A 210 -19.34 26.51 -0.52
C PRO A 210 -19.70 27.95 -0.09
N THR A 211 -20.30 28.14 1.09
CA THR A 211 -20.61 29.45 1.67
C THR A 211 -19.43 30.10 2.39
N LEU A 212 -18.32 29.37 2.59
CA LEU A 212 -17.12 29.92 3.23
C LEU A 212 -16.44 30.96 2.33
N PRO A 213 -15.92 32.07 2.89
CA PRO A 213 -15.17 33.04 2.12
C PRO A 213 -13.93 32.41 1.47
N THR A 214 -13.62 32.82 0.24
CA THR A 214 -12.40 32.35 -0.45
C THR A 214 -11.14 32.85 0.26
N ASN A 215 -11.15 34.11 0.70
CA ASN A 215 -10.01 34.74 1.35
C ASN A 215 -10.06 34.50 2.87
N LEU A 216 -8.98 33.91 3.41
CA LEU A 216 -8.82 33.63 4.84
C LEU A 216 -8.92 34.87 5.73
N THR A 217 -8.56 36.06 5.23
CA THR A 217 -8.65 37.30 6.03
C THR A 217 -10.09 37.71 6.35
N GLU A 218 -11.06 37.18 5.63
CA GLU A 218 -12.49 37.44 5.83
C GLU A 218 -13.14 36.43 6.78
N TRP A 219 -12.39 35.45 7.28
CA TRP A 219 -12.95 34.36 8.08
C TRP A 219 -13.26 34.79 9.50
N THR A 220 -14.46 34.44 9.96
CA THR A 220 -14.89 34.56 11.35
C THR A 220 -14.66 33.25 12.11
N SER A 221 -14.78 33.27 13.44
CA SER A 221 -14.73 32.06 14.26
C SER A 221 -15.79 31.02 13.85
N ASP A 222 -16.96 31.47 13.40
CA ASP A 222 -18.03 30.58 12.91
C ASP A 222 -17.64 29.88 11.60
N ASN A 223 -16.87 30.54 10.73
CA ASN A 223 -16.34 29.93 9.52
C ASN A 223 -15.35 28.80 9.85
N PHE A 224 -14.45 29.03 10.81
CA PHE A 224 -13.54 27.99 11.30
C PHE A 224 -14.29 26.83 11.96
N LEU A 225 -15.30 27.12 12.79
CA LEU A 225 -16.12 26.09 13.42
C LEU A 225 -16.85 25.22 12.39
N THR A 226 -17.40 25.83 11.34
CA THR A 226 -18.08 25.12 10.25
C THR A 226 -17.13 24.14 9.53
N LEU A 227 -15.92 24.61 9.18
CA LEU A 227 -14.92 23.75 8.56
C LEU A 227 -14.43 22.66 9.52
N LYS A 228 -14.23 22.99 10.80
CA LYS A 228 -13.79 22.05 11.84
C LYS A 228 -14.75 20.89 12.03
N GLU A 229 -16.05 21.16 12.11
CA GLU A 229 -17.06 20.10 12.21
C GLU A 229 -17.09 19.21 10.97
N THR A 230 -16.92 19.80 9.78
CA THR A 230 -16.84 19.04 8.52
C THR A 230 -15.61 18.12 8.46
N LEU A 231 -14.47 18.60 8.95
CA LEU A 231 -13.19 17.88 8.88
C LEU A 231 -12.90 17.03 10.12
N LYS A 232 -13.81 16.98 11.09
CA LYS A 232 -13.57 16.43 12.42
C LYS A 232 -12.93 15.04 12.40
N LYS A 233 -13.43 14.12 11.56
CA LYS A 233 -12.83 12.78 11.46
C LYS A 233 -11.51 12.80 10.69
N CYS A 234 -11.45 13.50 9.55
CA CYS A 234 -10.24 13.63 8.74
C CYS A 234 -9.05 14.18 9.54
N LEU A 235 -9.27 15.20 10.38
CA LEU A 235 -8.24 15.84 11.20
C LEU A 235 -7.58 14.86 12.18
N THR A 236 -8.27 13.80 12.62
CA THR A 236 -7.69 12.79 13.51
C THR A 236 -6.71 11.84 12.83
N HIS A 237 -6.64 11.87 11.49
CA HIS A 237 -5.79 11.00 10.67
C HIS A 237 -4.59 11.74 10.04
N ILE A 238 -4.45 13.04 10.29
CA ILE A 238 -3.30 13.84 9.87
C ILE A 238 -2.10 13.57 10.78
N ARG A 239 -0.94 13.29 10.20
CA ARG A 239 0.30 13.05 10.98
C ARG A 239 1.03 14.38 11.24
N TYR A 240 0.44 15.27 12.03
CA TYR A 240 0.93 16.65 12.24
C TYR A 240 2.43 16.76 12.50
N PHE A 241 3.00 15.85 13.30
CA PHE A 241 4.43 15.83 13.64
C PHE A 241 5.36 15.35 12.49
N SER A 242 4.79 15.01 11.33
CA SER A 242 5.49 14.68 10.09
C SER A 242 5.40 15.79 9.03
N ILE A 243 4.75 16.91 9.35
CA ILE A 243 4.70 18.12 8.49
C ILE A 243 5.98 18.91 8.73
N SER A 244 6.61 19.42 7.67
CA SER A 244 7.83 20.25 7.78
C SER A 244 7.54 21.58 8.46
N GLY A 245 8.55 22.20 9.08
CA GLY A 245 8.40 23.51 9.70
C GLY A 245 7.84 24.58 8.77
N ASP A 246 8.33 24.64 7.52
CA ASP A 246 7.86 25.58 6.50
C ASP A 246 6.36 25.40 6.23
N ASP A 247 5.92 24.17 5.96
CA ASP A 247 4.50 23.83 5.78
C ASP A 247 3.65 24.10 7.03
N VAL A 248 4.19 23.99 8.24
CA VAL A 248 3.45 24.38 9.45
C VAL A 248 3.18 25.87 9.46
N VAL A 249 4.18 26.67 9.10
CA VAL A 249 4.04 28.13 9.04
C VAL A 249 3.08 28.55 7.93
N GLU A 250 3.24 27.98 6.74
CA GLU A 250 2.50 28.40 5.55
C GLU A 250 1.08 27.81 5.48
N LYS A 251 0.89 26.57 5.94
CA LYS A 251 -0.33 25.79 5.71
C LYS A 251 -1.11 25.48 6.98
N ILE A 252 -0.46 25.33 8.13
CA ILE A 252 -1.15 25.02 9.40
C ILE A 252 -1.54 26.29 10.16
N PHE A 253 -0.62 27.25 10.33
CA PHE A 253 -0.89 28.47 11.11
C PHE A 253 -2.14 29.24 10.65
N PRO A 254 -2.41 29.42 9.34
CA PRO A 254 -3.63 30.12 8.91
C PRO A 254 -4.93 29.46 9.37
N TYR A 255 -4.87 28.20 9.82
CA TYR A 255 -6.01 27.39 10.25
C TYR A 255 -5.86 26.90 11.70
N GLU A 256 -5.09 27.58 12.55
CA GLU A 256 -4.86 27.17 13.94
C GLU A 256 -6.16 26.91 14.73
N GLN A 257 -7.23 27.64 14.43
CA GLN A 257 -8.54 27.51 15.08
C GLN A 257 -9.23 26.15 14.80
N LEU A 258 -8.82 25.44 13.74
CA LEU A 258 -9.31 24.08 13.48
C LEU A 258 -8.77 23.07 14.49
N LEU A 259 -7.60 23.33 15.06
CA LEU A 259 -6.90 22.42 15.95
C LEU A 259 -7.36 22.57 17.40
N GLU A 260 -7.10 21.54 18.20
CA GLU A 260 -7.18 21.68 19.65
C GLU A 260 -5.99 22.50 20.15
N HIS A 261 -6.22 23.35 21.16
CA HIS A 261 -5.18 24.24 21.69
C HIS A 261 -3.91 23.47 22.10
N GLN A 262 -4.08 22.32 22.77
CA GLN A 262 -2.96 21.49 23.19
C GLN A 262 -2.19 20.87 22.01
N LEU A 263 -2.90 20.44 20.96
CA LEU A 263 -2.27 19.89 19.76
C LEU A 263 -1.40 20.94 19.07
N PHE A 264 -1.92 22.15 18.92
CA PHE A 264 -1.17 23.25 18.32
C PHE A 264 0.07 23.64 19.15
N LEU A 265 -0.06 23.68 20.47
CA LEU A 265 1.08 23.91 21.38
C LEU A 265 2.13 22.79 21.29
N ASP A 266 1.70 21.53 21.17
CA ASP A 266 2.58 20.37 21.08
C ASP A 266 3.33 20.35 19.74
N ILE A 267 2.66 20.70 18.63
CA ILE A 267 3.28 20.88 17.30
C ILE A 267 4.42 21.90 17.41
N ASN A 268 4.12 23.11 17.89
CA ASN A 268 5.11 24.19 18.03
C ASN A 268 6.24 23.81 19.01
N SER A 269 5.90 23.16 20.12
CA SER A 269 6.87 22.68 21.11
C SER A 269 7.87 21.70 20.49
N LYS A 270 7.44 20.83 19.58
CA LYS A 270 8.28 19.85 18.89
C LYS A 270 9.22 20.47 17.87
N PHE A 271 8.88 21.61 17.27
CA PHE A 271 9.82 22.36 16.44
C PHE A 271 10.87 23.10 17.25
N ILE A 272 10.47 23.73 18.36
CA ILE A 272 11.38 24.51 19.22
C ILE A 272 12.30 23.59 20.02
N SER A 273 11.78 22.48 20.54
CA SER A 273 12.49 21.53 21.38
C SER A 273 12.09 20.09 21.02
N PRO A 274 12.76 19.45 20.06
CA PRO A 274 12.38 18.14 19.54
C PRO A 274 12.27 17.03 20.60
N ASN A 275 13.09 17.13 21.65
CA ASN A 275 13.13 16.18 22.76
C ASN A 275 12.06 16.41 23.84
N LYS A 276 11.30 17.51 23.77
CA LYS A 276 10.26 17.81 24.74
C LYS A 276 9.14 16.76 24.66
N GLN A 277 8.70 16.28 25.81
CA GLN A 277 7.56 15.38 25.89
C GLN A 277 6.27 16.15 25.56
N ILE A 278 5.38 15.50 24.82
CA ILE A 278 4.09 16.05 24.41
C ILE A 278 2.96 15.13 24.87
N SER A 279 1.76 15.68 24.96
CA SER A 279 0.56 14.96 25.39
C SER A 279 -0.28 14.45 24.22
N SER A 280 -0.14 15.09 23.06
CA SER A 280 -0.88 14.78 21.85
C SER A 280 -0.53 13.40 21.30
N LYS A 281 -1.55 12.72 20.73
CA LYS A 281 -1.36 11.45 20.02
C LYS A 281 -0.48 11.67 18.79
N VAL A 282 0.64 10.96 18.74
CA VAL A 282 1.54 10.97 17.58
C VAL A 282 1.17 9.80 16.68
N LEU A 283 0.76 10.10 15.45
CA LEU A 283 0.58 9.09 14.42
C LEU A 283 1.93 8.74 13.79
N ARG A 284 2.07 7.49 13.34
CA ARG A 284 3.31 7.02 12.70
C ARG A 284 3.58 7.79 11.41
N PRO A 285 4.80 8.32 11.20
CA PRO A 285 5.15 9.03 9.97
C PRO A 285 5.00 8.16 8.71
N ARG A 286 4.58 8.77 7.60
CA ARG A 286 4.72 8.15 6.28
C ARG A 286 6.17 8.26 5.85
N ILE A 287 6.92 7.19 5.98
CA ILE A 287 8.23 7.10 5.32
C ILE A 287 7.97 6.76 3.87
N THR A 288 8.60 7.48 2.95
CA THR A 288 8.65 7.08 1.53
C THR A 288 10.08 6.72 1.24
N VAL A 289 10.39 5.42 1.24
CA VAL A 289 11.66 4.90 0.77
C VAL A 289 11.49 4.48 -0.70
N SER A 290 12.33 5.04 -1.56
CA SER A 290 12.46 4.59 -2.95
C SER A 290 13.52 3.49 -3.01
N SER A 291 13.13 2.27 -2.64
CA SER A 291 13.99 1.08 -2.64
C SER A 291 13.31 -0.06 -3.39
N ASP A 292 14.10 -0.87 -4.08
CA ASP A 292 13.65 -2.14 -4.67
C ASP A 292 13.83 -3.32 -3.69
N ILE A 293 14.57 -3.13 -2.60
CA ILE A 293 14.91 -4.19 -1.63
C ILE A 293 14.04 -4.10 -0.37
N ILE A 294 13.84 -2.91 0.19
CA ILE A 294 13.19 -2.71 1.48
C ILE A 294 11.87 -1.94 1.40
N THR A 295 11.00 -2.20 2.37
CA THR A 295 9.73 -1.51 2.54
C THR A 295 9.90 -0.30 3.47
N ASN A 296 8.86 0.53 3.57
CA ASN A 296 8.82 1.61 4.55
C ASN A 296 8.89 1.11 6.00
N GLU A 297 8.37 -0.10 6.27
CA GLU A 297 8.44 -0.73 7.59
C GLU A 297 9.90 -1.07 7.96
N HIS A 298 10.66 -1.64 7.02
CA HIS A 298 12.09 -1.88 7.22
C HIS A 298 12.87 -0.58 7.44
N ALA A 299 12.56 0.48 6.70
CA ALA A 299 13.19 1.79 6.86
C ALA A 299 12.90 2.41 8.24
N LEU A 300 11.66 2.26 8.74
CA LEU A 300 11.27 2.66 10.09
C LEU A 300 12.05 1.87 11.15
N GLU A 301 12.18 0.55 10.95
CA GLU A 301 12.91 -0.31 11.86
C GLU A 301 14.39 0.08 11.94
N ILE A 302 15.05 0.28 10.80
CA ILE A 302 16.44 0.77 10.73
C ILE A 302 16.57 2.14 11.41
N SER A 303 15.63 3.06 11.17
CA SER A 303 15.62 4.38 11.83
C SER A 303 15.59 4.26 13.35
N SER A 304 14.76 3.36 13.88
CA SER A 304 14.67 3.11 15.32
C SER A 304 15.99 2.59 15.91
N TRP A 305 16.75 1.82 15.12
CA TRP A 305 18.04 1.27 15.54
C TRP A 305 19.17 2.32 15.55
N ILE A 306 19.13 3.30 14.65
CA ILE A 306 20.08 4.42 14.61
C ILE A 306 19.94 5.25 15.89
N ASP A 307 18.72 5.65 16.25
CA ASP A 307 18.47 6.52 17.42
C ASP A 307 18.39 5.78 18.76
N ARG A 308 18.39 4.44 18.72
CA ARG A 308 18.20 3.56 19.90
C ARG A 308 16.88 3.86 20.65
N LYS A 309 15.87 4.38 19.96
CA LYS A 309 14.55 4.76 20.48
C LYS A 309 13.48 4.47 19.45
N GLU A 310 12.22 4.34 19.88
CA GLU A 310 11.08 4.48 18.97
C GLU A 310 11.07 5.93 18.47
N THR A 311 11.60 6.14 17.27
CA THR A 311 11.83 7.48 16.71
C THR A 311 10.51 8.17 16.43
N LEU A 312 10.32 9.34 17.06
CA LEU A 312 9.22 10.27 16.74
C LEU A 312 9.45 11.01 15.40
N TYR A 313 10.71 11.06 14.93
CA TYR A 313 11.12 11.74 13.71
C TYR A 313 11.76 10.76 12.74
N PRO A 314 11.22 10.59 11.52
CA PRO A 314 11.78 9.64 10.57
C PRO A 314 13.09 10.16 9.98
N TYR A 315 14.03 9.26 9.69
CA TYR A 315 15.15 9.56 8.82
C TYR A 315 14.68 9.66 7.37
N GLU A 316 15.27 10.59 6.61
CA GLU A 316 15.21 10.60 5.15
C GLU A 316 16.25 9.62 4.61
N PHE A 317 15.83 8.71 3.73
CA PHE A 317 16.70 7.75 3.05
C PHE A 317 16.92 8.21 1.61
N LYS A 318 18.05 8.85 1.36
CA LYS A 318 18.44 9.29 0.02
C LYS A 318 19.30 8.22 -0.65
N LEU A 319 18.75 7.55 -1.66
CA LEU A 319 19.47 6.53 -2.43
C LEU A 319 20.71 7.15 -3.10
N LEU A 320 21.90 6.64 -2.78
CA LEU A 320 23.17 7.06 -3.36
C LEU A 320 23.64 6.08 -4.43
N VAL A 321 23.57 4.78 -4.13
CA VAL A 321 24.11 3.71 -4.99
C VAL A 321 23.06 2.62 -5.14
N LYS A 322 22.92 2.08 -6.34
CA LYS A 322 22.10 0.90 -6.64
C LYS A 322 22.88 -0.03 -7.57
N GLY A 323 23.04 -1.29 -7.21
CA GLY A 323 23.90 -2.23 -7.94
C GLY A 323 23.53 -2.40 -9.41
N SER A 324 22.23 -2.52 -9.74
CA SER A 324 21.77 -2.56 -11.13
C SER A 324 22.05 -1.28 -11.93
N ARG A 325 22.20 -0.13 -11.26
CA ARG A 325 22.47 1.16 -11.89
C ARG A 325 23.96 1.46 -12.01
N ASP A 326 24.72 1.21 -10.94
CA ASP A 326 26.08 1.70 -10.76
C ASP A 326 27.15 0.58 -10.79
N GLY A 327 26.72 -0.68 -10.82
CA GLY A 327 27.60 -1.86 -10.81
C GLY A 327 27.77 -2.48 -9.41
N PHE A 328 28.33 -3.69 -9.38
CA PHE A 328 28.39 -4.54 -8.18
C PHE A 328 29.79 -4.66 -7.57
N ASP A 329 30.75 -3.87 -8.02
CA ASP A 329 32.08 -3.83 -7.41
C ASP A 329 32.04 -2.94 -6.15
N ILE A 330 32.60 -3.39 -5.03
CA ILE A 330 32.62 -2.60 -3.79
C ILE A 330 33.36 -1.27 -3.96
N LYS A 331 34.29 -1.15 -4.91
CA LYS A 331 34.91 0.12 -5.30
C LYS A 331 33.89 1.17 -5.76
N THR A 332 32.76 0.76 -6.31
CA THR A 332 31.68 1.68 -6.69
C THR A 332 31.16 2.46 -5.47
N ILE A 333 31.01 1.79 -4.32
CA ILE A 333 30.56 2.43 -3.08
C ILE A 333 31.60 3.46 -2.62
N TYR A 334 32.88 3.08 -2.58
CA TYR A 334 33.96 4.00 -2.23
C TYR A 334 34.01 5.24 -3.13
N ASN A 335 33.80 5.08 -4.43
CA ASN A 335 33.88 6.16 -5.40
C ASN A 335 32.69 7.12 -5.32
N ILE A 336 31.46 6.59 -5.23
CA ILE A 336 30.24 7.40 -5.20
C ILE A 336 30.00 8.02 -3.83
N CYS A 337 30.29 7.27 -2.76
CA CYS A 337 30.04 7.72 -1.40
C CYS A 337 31.24 8.43 -0.75
N ASP A 338 32.32 8.75 -1.49
CA ASP A 338 33.50 9.44 -0.94
C ASP A 338 33.08 10.69 -0.12
N LYS A 339 33.57 10.77 1.13
CA LYS A 339 33.23 11.83 2.10
C LYS A 339 31.76 11.88 2.54
N VAL A 340 30.96 10.86 2.23
CA VAL A 340 29.62 10.70 2.77
C VAL A 340 29.69 9.87 4.05
N SER A 341 29.08 10.35 5.13
CA SER A 341 28.86 9.63 6.38
C SER A 341 27.38 9.28 6.55
N ASN A 342 27.05 8.55 7.63
CA ASN A 342 25.69 8.13 7.97
C ASN A 342 25.01 7.44 6.78
N THR A 343 25.56 6.29 6.42
CA THR A 343 25.08 5.48 5.30
C THR A 343 24.52 4.16 5.77
N VAL A 344 23.44 3.71 5.15
CA VAL A 344 22.89 2.37 5.35
C VAL A 344 23.14 1.58 4.08
N LEU A 345 23.87 0.48 4.20
CA LEU A 345 24.08 -0.50 3.14
C LEU A 345 23.07 -1.63 3.30
N ILE A 346 22.37 -1.96 2.22
CA ILE A 346 21.33 -2.99 2.18
C ILE A 346 21.60 -3.87 0.96
N LEU A 347 21.54 -5.19 1.13
CA LEU A 347 21.70 -6.14 0.04
C LEU A 347 20.68 -7.27 0.13
N LYS A 348 20.30 -7.81 -1.03
CA LYS A 348 19.45 -8.99 -1.16
C LYS A 348 20.30 -10.17 -1.59
N VAL A 349 20.35 -11.21 -0.76
CA VAL A 349 21.11 -12.43 -1.03
C VAL A 349 20.44 -13.20 -2.15
N LYS A 350 21.24 -13.62 -3.13
CA LYS A 350 20.76 -14.37 -4.28
C LYS A 350 20.21 -15.73 -3.85
N ASP A 351 19.06 -16.12 -4.40
CA ASP A 351 18.41 -17.42 -4.23
C ASP A 351 17.86 -17.74 -2.82
N THR A 352 18.12 -16.92 -1.80
CA THR A 352 17.59 -17.14 -0.43
C THR A 352 16.48 -16.15 -0.03
N GLY A 353 16.47 -14.97 -0.65
CA GLY A 353 15.56 -13.88 -0.29
C GLY A 353 15.93 -13.16 1.01
N GLU A 354 17.05 -13.51 1.66
CA GLU A 354 17.55 -12.79 2.84
C GLU A 354 17.90 -11.35 2.48
N ILE A 355 17.53 -10.41 3.36
CA ILE A 355 17.93 -9.01 3.27
C ILE A 355 18.89 -8.72 4.40
N LEU A 356 20.15 -8.48 4.05
CA LEU A 356 21.24 -8.20 4.99
C LEU A 356 21.74 -6.77 4.82
N GLY A 357 22.41 -6.24 5.83
CA GLY A 357 22.97 -4.91 5.73
C GLY A 357 23.69 -4.43 6.97
N GLY A 358 24.00 -3.14 6.97
CA GLY A 358 24.54 -2.47 8.14
C GLY A 358 24.56 -0.95 8.00
N TYR A 359 24.66 -0.29 9.14
CA TYR A 359 24.78 1.16 9.24
C TYR A 359 26.24 1.56 9.47
N ASN A 360 26.77 2.37 8.57
CA ASN A 360 28.07 3.00 8.67
C ASN A 360 27.90 4.49 9.07
N PRO A 361 28.23 4.88 10.31
CA PRO A 361 28.19 6.27 10.75
C PRO A 361 29.40 7.11 10.28
N LEU A 362 30.47 6.48 9.79
CA LEU A 362 31.72 7.15 9.42
C LEU A 362 31.74 7.56 7.94
N GLU A 363 32.55 8.57 7.63
CA GLU A 363 32.81 8.97 6.25
C GLU A 363 33.49 7.85 5.46
N TRP A 364 33.00 7.59 4.24
CA TRP A 364 33.72 6.77 3.28
C TRP A 364 34.97 7.52 2.79
N ASP A 365 36.07 6.78 2.62
CA ASP A 365 37.33 7.29 2.09
C ASP A 365 37.78 6.43 0.92
N LYS A 366 37.71 6.99 -0.30
CA LYS A 366 38.14 6.28 -1.50
C LYS A 366 39.65 5.98 -1.55
N ASN A 367 40.44 6.60 -0.67
CA ASN A 367 41.88 6.35 -0.59
C ASN A 367 42.25 5.33 0.50
N SER A 368 41.26 4.66 1.10
CA SER A 368 41.46 3.70 2.17
C SER A 368 42.33 2.50 1.74
N LYS A 369 43.40 2.24 2.48
CA LYS A 369 44.36 1.14 2.25
C LYS A 369 44.35 0.16 3.42
N GLY A 370 43.28 -0.64 3.52
CA GLY A 370 43.17 -1.74 4.48
C GLY A 370 43.31 -1.33 5.95
N GLN A 371 42.26 -0.77 6.53
CA GLN A 371 42.28 -0.25 7.91
C GLN A 371 41.01 -0.61 8.69
N TRP A 372 41.20 -1.02 9.94
CA TRP A 372 40.11 -1.11 10.91
C TRP A 372 39.69 0.28 11.36
N LYS A 373 38.38 0.47 11.53
CA LYS A 373 37.74 1.71 11.91
C LYS A 373 37.02 1.54 13.23
N LYS A 374 37.30 2.47 14.14
CA LYS A 374 36.70 2.51 15.46
C LYS A 374 35.35 3.22 15.44
N THR A 375 34.30 2.57 15.93
CA THR A 375 33.01 3.21 16.20
C THR A 375 32.16 2.35 17.14
N GLN A 376 31.26 3.00 17.89
CA GLN A 376 30.27 2.36 18.76
C GLN A 376 28.86 2.39 18.18
N ASP A 377 28.65 3.15 17.09
CA ASP A 377 27.32 3.46 16.56
C ASP A 377 26.96 2.67 15.32
N CYS A 378 27.92 1.93 14.74
CA CYS A 378 27.62 1.00 13.66
C CYS A 378 26.88 -0.24 14.16
N PHE A 379 26.14 -0.86 13.26
CA PHE A 379 25.48 -2.14 13.50
C PHE A 379 25.30 -2.88 12.18
N ALA A 380 25.19 -4.20 12.26
CA ALA A 380 24.84 -5.07 11.15
C ALA A 380 23.48 -5.70 11.42
N PHE A 381 22.76 -6.08 10.38
CA PHE A 381 21.41 -6.61 10.53
C PHE A 381 21.00 -7.61 9.46
N SER A 382 19.96 -8.37 9.79
CA SER A 382 19.08 -9.07 8.84
C SER A 382 17.66 -8.58 9.05
N LEU A 383 16.94 -8.24 7.98
CA LEU A 383 15.55 -7.79 8.08
C LEU A 383 14.59 -8.97 7.96
N LYS A 384 13.44 -8.86 8.64
CA LYS A 384 12.34 -9.81 8.48
C LYS A 384 11.87 -9.85 7.03
N THR A 385 11.47 -11.03 6.58
CA THR A 385 10.91 -11.26 5.24
C THR A 385 9.84 -12.34 5.33
N ALA A 386 9.21 -12.72 4.22
CA ALA A 386 8.29 -13.86 4.22
C ALA A 386 8.94 -15.18 4.69
N ASN A 387 10.27 -15.30 4.57
CA ASN A 387 11.04 -16.48 4.96
C ASN A 387 11.65 -16.37 6.37
N LEU A 388 11.64 -15.18 6.99
CA LEU A 388 12.27 -14.91 8.29
C LEU A 388 11.30 -14.10 9.15
N GLU A 389 10.80 -14.73 10.22
CA GLU A 389 9.72 -14.16 11.04
C GLU A 389 10.13 -12.89 11.81
N ASN A 390 11.42 -12.71 12.10
CA ASN A 390 11.91 -11.59 12.90
C ASN A 390 13.20 -10.98 12.31
N SER A 391 13.34 -9.67 12.44
CA SER A 391 14.57 -8.95 12.15
C SER A 391 15.62 -9.19 13.24
N ILE A 392 16.89 -9.19 12.84
CA ILE A 392 18.05 -9.32 13.72
C ILE A 392 18.85 -8.03 13.66
N LEU A 393 18.94 -7.31 14.79
CA LEU A 393 19.91 -6.25 15.00
C LEU A 393 21.13 -6.80 15.75
N SER A 394 22.32 -6.63 15.19
CA SER A 394 23.58 -6.93 15.88
C SER A 394 24.43 -5.68 16.01
N ARG A 395 24.70 -5.26 17.25
CA ARG A 395 25.52 -4.08 17.55
C ARG A 395 26.96 -4.49 17.76
N VAL A 396 27.87 -3.56 17.47
CA VAL A 396 29.29 -3.75 17.79
C VAL A 396 29.49 -3.79 19.31
N GLU A 397 30.32 -4.74 19.75
CA GLU A 397 30.79 -4.88 21.14
C GLU A 397 32.30 -4.55 21.24
N SER A 398 33.09 -4.94 20.23
CA SER A 398 34.51 -4.57 20.13
C SER A 398 34.68 -3.39 19.18
N PHE A 399 34.76 -2.19 19.76
CA PHE A 399 34.73 -0.95 18.97
C PHE A 399 35.93 -0.74 18.08
N ASP A 400 37.12 -1.27 18.41
CA ASP A 400 38.34 -1.03 17.63
C ASP A 400 38.38 -1.79 16.29
N HIS A 401 37.58 -2.85 16.17
CA HIS A 401 37.45 -3.68 14.96
C HIS A 401 36.03 -3.62 14.37
N ALA A 402 35.32 -2.52 14.61
CA ALA A 402 33.92 -2.36 14.25
C ALA A 402 33.68 -2.49 12.74
N MET A 403 34.53 -1.85 11.93
CA MET A 403 34.43 -1.91 10.47
C MET A 403 35.82 -1.95 9.83
N TYR A 404 35.94 -2.49 8.63
CA TYR A 404 37.20 -2.50 7.89
C TYR A 404 37.03 -2.01 6.46
N TYR A 405 37.96 -1.14 6.06
CA TYR A 405 37.88 -0.40 4.80
C TYR A 405 39.10 -0.72 3.96
N ASP A 406 38.90 -1.32 2.79
CA ASP A 406 39.98 -1.58 1.85
C ASP A 406 39.53 -1.35 0.41
N GLN A 407 39.63 -0.10 -0.02
CA GLN A 407 39.28 0.27 -1.39
C GLN A 407 40.23 -0.41 -2.40
N ARG A 408 41.52 -0.56 -2.05
CA ARG A 408 42.54 -1.12 -2.95
C ARG A 408 42.18 -2.53 -3.39
N ASN A 409 41.78 -3.36 -2.43
CA ASN A 409 41.38 -4.76 -2.67
C ASN A 409 39.87 -4.93 -2.92
N SER A 410 39.11 -3.82 -3.00
CA SER A 410 37.65 -3.85 -3.14
C SER A 410 36.96 -4.64 -2.04
N GLN A 411 37.28 -4.33 -0.78
CA GLN A 411 36.71 -5.00 0.38
C GLN A 411 36.14 -4.00 1.38
N PHE A 412 35.00 -4.37 1.93
CA PHE A 412 34.35 -3.67 3.03
C PHE A 412 33.69 -4.69 3.96
N GLN A 413 33.80 -4.49 5.28
CA GLN A 413 33.13 -5.38 6.23
C GLN A 413 32.70 -4.66 7.51
N PHE A 414 31.59 -5.14 8.07
CA PHE A 414 31.11 -4.84 9.41
C PHE A 414 31.69 -5.89 10.37
N GLY A 415 32.89 -5.65 10.88
CA GLY A 415 33.64 -6.63 11.66
C GLY A 415 33.82 -7.91 10.83
N HIS A 416 33.19 -8.99 11.30
CA HIS A 416 33.00 -10.22 10.54
C HIS A 416 31.51 -10.61 10.38
N ALA A 417 30.60 -9.75 10.84
CA ALA A 417 29.16 -10.00 10.76
C ALA A 417 28.69 -10.02 9.29
N LEU A 418 29.28 -9.16 8.46
CA LEU A 418 29.04 -9.13 7.02
C LEU A 418 30.31 -8.68 6.30
N VAL A 419 30.85 -9.56 5.45
CA VAL A 419 32.05 -9.31 4.63
C VAL A 419 31.66 -9.22 3.17
N LEU A 420 32.03 -8.12 2.52
CA LEU A 420 31.80 -7.84 1.11
C LEU A 420 33.12 -7.71 0.37
N ASN A 421 33.29 -8.50 -0.69
CA ASN A 421 34.53 -8.60 -1.44
C ASN A 421 34.29 -8.46 -2.95
N VAL A 422 35.18 -7.72 -3.61
CA VAL A 422 35.31 -7.60 -5.05
C VAL A 422 33.96 -7.26 -5.70
N ASN A 423 33.48 -8.12 -6.59
CA ASN A 423 32.20 -7.97 -7.25
C ASN A 423 31.21 -8.93 -6.61
N ILE A 424 30.32 -8.36 -5.79
CA ILE A 424 29.43 -9.11 -4.91
C ILE A 424 28.34 -9.90 -5.66
N LYS A 425 28.18 -9.68 -6.96
CA LYS A 425 27.20 -10.39 -7.80
C LYS A 425 27.80 -11.54 -8.60
N THR A 426 28.99 -11.35 -9.16
CA THR A 426 29.63 -12.35 -10.04
C THR A 426 30.43 -13.37 -9.26
N TYR A 427 31.13 -12.94 -8.21
CA TYR A 427 31.93 -13.83 -7.37
C TYR A 427 31.16 -14.17 -6.10
N LYS A 428 31.10 -15.46 -5.75
CA LYS A 428 30.56 -15.91 -4.45
C LYS A 428 31.63 -15.69 -3.39
N GLU A 429 31.87 -14.43 -3.04
CA GLU A 429 32.95 -14.04 -2.10
C GLU A 429 32.46 -13.27 -0.88
N CYS A 430 31.15 -12.99 -0.79
CA CYS A 430 30.54 -12.47 0.42
C CYS A 430 30.32 -13.58 1.44
N PHE A 431 30.51 -13.30 2.73
CA PHE A 431 30.23 -14.26 3.79
C PHE A 431 29.94 -13.55 5.12
N SER A 432 29.35 -14.30 6.05
CA SER A 432 29.18 -13.91 7.46
C SER A 432 29.87 -14.96 8.32
N LEU A 433 30.65 -14.55 9.31
CA LEU A 433 31.44 -15.49 10.13
C LEU A 433 30.71 -15.85 11.43
N HIS A 434 30.82 -17.12 11.85
CA HIS A 434 30.53 -17.53 13.22
C HIS A 434 31.76 -17.23 14.09
N ASN A 435 31.68 -16.22 14.97
CA ASN A 435 32.81 -15.82 15.81
C ASN A 435 33.11 -16.90 16.86
N LEU A 436 34.22 -17.63 16.72
CA LEU A 436 34.68 -18.61 17.70
C LEU A 436 35.67 -18.05 18.74
N TYR A 437 36.27 -16.87 18.52
CA TYR A 437 37.39 -16.38 19.35
C TYR A 437 37.28 -14.92 19.83
N GLU A 438 36.63 -14.02 19.08
CA GLU A 438 36.38 -12.63 19.50
C GLU A 438 34.99 -12.16 19.02
N CYS A 439 34.08 -11.88 19.95
CA CYS A 439 32.75 -11.36 19.61
C CYS A 439 32.84 -9.87 19.25
N ILE A 440 33.11 -9.54 17.98
CA ILE A 440 33.12 -8.14 17.52
C ILE A 440 31.71 -7.55 17.54
N TYR A 441 30.71 -8.38 17.26
CA TYR A 441 29.29 -8.03 17.16
C TYR A 441 28.47 -8.96 18.06
N SER A 442 27.40 -8.43 18.67
CA SER A 442 26.64 -9.09 19.73
C SER A 442 26.02 -10.44 19.36
N LYS A 443 25.70 -10.64 18.08
CA LYS A 443 25.16 -11.90 17.56
C LYS A 443 25.33 -12.04 16.03
N PRO A 444 25.31 -13.26 15.50
CA PRO A 444 25.26 -13.48 14.06
C PRO A 444 23.99 -12.89 13.44
N ILE A 445 24.10 -12.45 12.18
CA ILE A 445 22.95 -11.93 11.40
C ILE A 445 22.34 -12.99 10.47
N ARG A 446 22.85 -14.22 10.46
CA ARG A 446 22.34 -15.35 9.67
C ARG A 446 22.29 -16.61 10.53
N SER A 447 21.46 -17.57 10.13
CA SER A 447 21.41 -18.90 10.73
C SER A 447 22.75 -19.62 10.61
N ASP A 448 23.07 -20.49 11.58
CA ASP A 448 24.37 -21.15 11.69
C ASP A 448 24.78 -21.95 10.44
N GLU A 449 23.81 -22.52 9.71
CA GLU A 449 24.07 -23.25 8.47
C GLU A 449 24.69 -22.38 7.36
N PHE A 450 24.43 -21.06 7.39
CA PHE A 450 24.93 -20.10 6.42
C PHE A 450 26.16 -19.33 6.89
N LEU A 451 26.63 -19.59 8.11
CA LEU A 451 27.83 -18.94 8.64
C LEU A 451 29.10 -19.66 8.19
N SER A 452 30.12 -18.89 7.86
CA SER A 452 31.46 -19.40 7.64
C SER A 452 32.09 -19.83 8.96
N LYS A 453 32.74 -21.00 8.97
CA LYS A 453 33.46 -21.53 10.15
C LYS A 453 34.91 -21.07 10.25
N ALA A 454 35.45 -20.53 9.16
CA ALA A 454 36.82 -20.03 9.08
C ALA A 454 36.87 -18.73 8.28
N TYR A 455 37.84 -17.86 8.57
CA TYR A 455 38.00 -16.62 7.78
C TYR A 455 38.79 -16.88 6.49
N ASN A 456 39.77 -17.78 6.53
CA ASN A 456 40.59 -18.13 5.38
C ASN A 456 40.94 -19.63 5.37
N PRO A 457 40.43 -20.41 4.40
CA PRO A 457 39.41 -20.04 3.42
C PRO A 457 38.01 -19.94 4.05
N PRO A 458 37.16 -19.00 3.61
CA PRO A 458 35.78 -18.95 4.08
C PRO A 458 34.93 -20.08 3.51
N THR A 459 33.96 -20.54 4.27
CA THR A 459 32.90 -21.47 3.86
C THR A 459 31.56 -20.72 3.73
N ASN A 460 30.57 -21.33 3.07
CA ASN A 460 29.22 -20.77 2.97
C ASN A 460 29.14 -19.36 2.35
N GLN A 461 29.99 -19.11 1.35
CA GLN A 461 29.99 -17.86 0.62
C GLN A 461 28.73 -17.69 -0.24
N PHE A 462 28.30 -16.45 -0.43
CA PHE A 462 27.12 -16.11 -1.21
C PHE A 462 27.39 -14.98 -2.21
N SER A 463 26.45 -14.82 -3.14
CA SER A 463 26.39 -13.72 -4.10
C SER A 463 25.13 -12.89 -3.86
N VAL A 464 25.13 -11.66 -4.37
CA VAL A 464 24.08 -10.67 -4.17
C VAL A 464 23.28 -10.49 -5.45
N GLU A 465 21.95 -10.45 -5.33
CA GLU A 465 21.03 -10.19 -6.44
C GLU A 465 20.99 -8.69 -6.79
N GLU A 466 20.81 -7.87 -5.75
CA GLU A 466 20.76 -6.40 -5.77
C GLU A 466 21.31 -5.84 -4.45
N TYR A 467 21.90 -4.65 -4.48
CA TYR A 467 22.25 -3.88 -3.29
C TYR A 467 21.97 -2.38 -3.46
N GLU A 468 21.72 -1.70 -2.36
CA GLU A 468 21.46 -0.28 -2.32
C GLU A 468 22.22 0.36 -1.15
N VAL A 469 22.71 1.58 -1.35
CA VAL A 469 23.33 2.39 -0.29
C VAL A 469 22.58 3.70 -0.18
N PHE A 470 22.08 4.00 1.02
CA PHE A 470 21.34 5.21 1.31
C PHE A 470 22.17 6.13 2.20
N LYS A 471 22.16 7.44 1.92
CA LYS A 471 22.46 8.44 2.94
C LYS A 471 21.23 8.57 3.84
N VAL A 472 21.44 8.50 5.15
CA VAL A 472 20.39 8.76 6.13
C VAL A 472 20.64 10.08 6.84
N SER A 473 19.63 10.92 6.88
CA SER A 473 19.65 12.19 7.62
C SER A 473 18.34 12.39 8.38
N PRO A 474 18.36 12.93 9.61
CA PRO A 474 17.13 13.31 10.28
C PRO A 474 16.32 14.26 9.39
N LYS A 475 15.02 14.02 9.21
CA LYS A 475 14.15 15.02 8.58
C LYS A 475 14.15 16.28 9.45
N LYS A 476 14.44 17.42 8.83
CA LYS A 476 14.42 18.73 9.47
C LYS A 476 13.01 19.30 9.55
#